data_AF-A0A533YI65-F1
#
_entry.id   AF-A0A533YI65-F1
#
_cell.length_a   1.000
_cell.length_b   1.000
_cell.length_c   1.000
_cell.angle_alpha   90.00
_cell.angle_beta   90.00
_cell.angle_gamma   90.00
#
_symmetry.space_group_name_H-M   'P 1'
#
loop_
_entity.id
_entity.type
_entity.pdbx_description
1 polymer ?
#
loop_
_entity_poly.entity_id
_entity_poly.type
_entity_poly.pdbx_seq_one_letter_code
_entity_poly.pdbx_strand_id
1 'polypeptide(L)' 'AVEHEAGPADGPGRVCRLFEIDRRLTYHDLTSGKALWIEDRGAHIRHKQIGAFPRIGVAYAGPWAAKPWRFRLIRP' A
#
# COMPACT_ATOMS: atom_id res chain seq x y z
N ALA A 1 -2.50 -15.90 -3.89
CA ALA A 1 -2.25 -15.01 -2.75
C ALA A 1 -1.40 -15.81 -1.79
N VAL A 2 -0.34 -15.24 -1.22
CA VAL A 2 0.42 -15.95 -0.19
C VAL A 2 -0.46 -15.92 1.06
N GLU A 3 -1.06 -17.05 1.40
CA GLU A 3 -1.80 -17.18 2.65
C GLU A 3 -0.78 -17.34 3.77
N HIS A 4 -0.63 -16.29 4.56
CA HIS A 4 0.08 -16.29 5.82
C HIS A 4 -0.98 -16.37 6.92
N GLU A 5 -0.67 -16.97 8.07
CA GLU A 5 -1.62 -17.14 9.19
C GLU A 5 -2.23 -15.81 9.68
N ALA A 6 -1.61 -14.67 9.34
CA ALA A 6 -2.07 -13.31 9.63
C ALA A 6 -3.24 -12.80 8.75
N GLY A 7 -3.66 -13.57 7.73
CA GLY A 7 -4.72 -13.21 6.78
C GLY A 7 -4.27 -12.24 5.67
N PRO A 8 -5.19 -11.78 4.80
CA PRO A 8 -4.85 -10.95 3.64
C PRO A 8 -4.23 -9.59 3.99
N ALA A 9 -3.35 -9.11 3.12
CA ALA A 9 -2.74 -7.77 3.17
C ALA A 9 -3.66 -6.68 2.58
N ASP A 10 -4.89 -6.56 3.10
CA ASP A 10 -5.92 -5.63 2.58
C ASP A 10 -6.03 -4.31 3.38
N GLY A 11 -5.07 -4.05 4.27
CA GLY A 11 -5.02 -2.82 5.06
C GLY A 11 -3.60 -2.45 5.50
N PRO A 12 -3.34 -1.17 5.82
CA PRO A 12 -1.99 -0.68 6.14
C PRO A 12 -1.40 -1.35 7.39
N GLY A 13 -2.19 -1.56 8.44
CA GLY A 13 -1.71 -2.29 9.63
C GLY A 13 -1.50 -3.78 9.39
N ARG A 14 -2.30 -4.39 8.52
CA ARG A 14 -2.22 -5.83 8.21
C ARG A 14 -1.01 -6.15 7.37
N VAL A 15 -0.68 -5.31 6.39
CA VAL A 15 0.55 -5.47 5.60
C VAL A 15 1.79 -5.30 6.48
N CYS A 16 1.79 -4.34 7.41
CA CYS A 16 2.89 -4.21 8.36
C CYS A 16 3.06 -5.45 9.24
N ARG A 17 1.96 -5.98 9.79
CA ARG A 17 2.00 -7.22 10.58
C ARG A 17 2.49 -8.41 9.77
N LEU A 18 2.02 -8.55 8.53
CA LEU A 18 2.38 -9.65 7.64
C LEU A 18 3.89 -9.68 7.33
N PHE A 19 4.49 -8.51 7.13
CA PHE A 19 5.90 -8.38 6.76
C PHE A 19 6.80 -7.96 7.94
N GLU A 20 6.30 -8.06 9.17
CA GLU A 20 7.02 -7.67 10.39
C GLU A 20 7.62 -6.25 10.34
N ILE A 21 6.91 -5.33 9.69
CA ILE A 21 7.30 -3.93 9.58
C ILE A 21 6.96 -3.23 10.90
N ASP A 22 8.00 -2.87 11.65
CA ASP A 22 7.90 -2.13 12.89
C ASP A 22 8.69 -0.80 12.84
N ARG A 23 8.76 -0.10 13.98
CA ARG A 23 9.41 1.21 14.08
C ARG A 23 10.93 1.17 13.85
N ARG A 24 11.58 0.00 13.92
CA ARG A 24 13.02 -0.15 13.66
C ARG A 24 13.36 0.11 12.18
N LEU A 25 12.38 -0.02 11.29
CA LEU A 25 12.51 0.29 9.87
C LEU A 25 12.19 1.76 9.53
N THR A 26 11.96 2.63 10.52
CA THR A 26 11.80 4.07 10.27
C THR A 26 13.11 4.62 9.68
N TYR A 27 13.01 5.44 8.62
CA TYR A 27 14.15 5.95 7.84
C TYR A 27 14.98 4.87 7.11
N HIS A 28 14.52 3.62 7.08
CA HIS A 28 15.18 2.57 6.29
C HIS A 28 15.15 2.94 4.80
N ASP A 29 16.31 2.85 4.15
CA ASP A 29 16.45 3.12 2.73
C ASP A 29 15.99 1.90 1.91
N LEU A 30 14.80 2.03 1.31
CA LEU A 30 14.19 1.01 0.45
C LEU A 30 14.98 0.75 -0.84
N THR A 31 15.88 1.66 -1.24
CA THR A 31 16.71 1.52 -2.45
C THR A 31 17.99 0.72 -2.19
N SER A 32 18.37 0.55 -0.94
CA SER A 32 19.60 -0.16 -0.55
C SER A 32 19.57 -1.67 -0.78
N GLY A 33 18.38 -2.26 -1.01
CA GLY A 33 18.22 -3.70 -1.24
C GLY A 33 18.51 -4.59 -0.02
N LYS A 34 18.43 -4.04 1.21
CA LYS A 34 18.79 -4.75 2.45
C LYS A 34 17.58 -5.41 3.12
N ALA A 35 17.15 -4.92 4.28
CA ALA A 35 16.14 -5.56 5.14
C ALA A 35 14.70 -5.51 4.58
N LEU A 36 14.38 -4.46 3.82
CA LEU A 36 13.10 -4.26 3.15
C LEU A 36 13.37 -3.52 1.84
N TRP A 37 12.80 -3.98 0.73
CA TRP A 37 12.99 -3.40 -0.59
C TRP A 37 11.73 -3.55 -1.46
N ILE A 38 11.72 -2.85 -2.58
CA ILE A 38 10.70 -2.98 -3.63
C ILE A 38 11.36 -3.67 -4.82
N GLU A 39 10.68 -4.69 -5.36
CA GLU A 39 11.12 -5.40 -6.56
C GLU A 39 10.17 -5.12 -7.73
N ASP A 40 10.74 -4.99 -8.94
CA ASP A 40 9.95 -4.99 -10.17
C ASP A 40 9.67 -6.43 -10.59
N ARG A 41 8.39 -6.77 -10.71
CA ARG A 41 7.92 -8.09 -11.17
C ARG A 41 7.61 -8.14 -12.67
N GLY A 42 7.93 -7.08 -13.42
CA GLY A 42 7.59 -6.94 -14.84
C GLY A 42 6.09 -6.76 -15.09
N ALA A 43 5.33 -6.31 -14.08
CA ALA A 43 3.88 -6.15 -14.19
C ALA A 43 3.52 -4.88 -14.96
N HIS A 44 2.79 -5.02 -16.07
CA HIS A 44 2.29 -3.87 -16.84
C HIS A 44 0.83 -3.57 -16.51
N ILE A 45 0.59 -2.43 -15.83
CA ILE A 45 -0.75 -1.98 -15.43
C ILE A 45 -1.21 -0.85 -16.34
N ARG A 46 -2.33 -1.06 -17.06
CA ARG A 46 -2.91 0.00 -17.90
C ARG A 46 -3.60 1.06 -17.04
N HIS A 47 -3.58 2.32 -17.49
CA HIS A 47 -4.24 3.42 -16.77
C HIS A 47 -5.72 3.14 -16.43
N LYS A 48 -6.47 2.49 -17.34
CA LYS A 48 -7.87 2.08 -17.12
C LYS A 48 -8.08 1.04 -16.00
N GLN A 49 -7.01 0.41 -15.52
CA GLN A 49 -7.05 -0.53 -14.40
C GLN A 49 -6.76 0.15 -13.07
N ILE A 50 -6.49 1.47 -13.04
CA ILE A 50 -6.19 2.22 -11.84
C ILE A 50 -7.38 3.13 -11.53
N GLY A 51 -8.01 2.90 -10.38
CA GLY A 51 -9.06 3.78 -9.86
C GLY A 51 -8.50 4.77 -8.85
N ALA A 52 -9.01 6.00 -8.89
CA ALA A 52 -8.68 7.06 -7.94
C ALA A 52 -9.88 7.34 -7.01
N PHE A 53 -9.64 7.34 -5.70
CA PHE A 53 -10.68 7.40 -4.67
C PHE A 53 -10.30 8.36 -3.54
N PRO A 54 -11.25 8.83 -2.73
CA PRO A 54 -10.97 9.47 -1.45
C PRO A 54 -10.11 8.58 -0.53
N ARG A 55 -9.25 9.22 0.26
CA ARG A 55 -8.43 8.54 1.29
C ARG A 55 -9.31 8.08 2.46
N ILE A 56 -8.89 7.04 3.16
CA ILE A 56 -9.64 6.44 4.28
C ILE A 56 -9.17 7.06 5.60
N GLY A 57 -10.10 7.34 6.53
CA GLY A 57 -9.75 7.79 7.88
C GLY A 57 -9.31 9.26 7.99
N VAL A 58 -9.54 10.08 6.96
CA VAL A 58 -9.10 11.49 6.90
C VAL A 58 -10.25 12.50 6.89
N ALA A 59 -11.41 12.16 7.48
CA ALA A 59 -12.56 13.07 7.53
C ALA A 59 -12.24 14.43 8.17
N TYR A 60 -11.28 14.44 9.10
CA TYR A 60 -10.76 15.66 9.73
C TYR A 60 -10.08 16.63 8.76
N ALA A 61 -9.74 16.21 7.54
CA ALA A 61 -9.00 17.01 6.56
C ALA A 61 -9.88 17.99 5.76
N GLY A 62 -11.16 18.15 6.11
CA GLY A 62 -12.08 19.09 5.45
C GLY A 62 -12.16 18.87 3.93
N PRO A 63 -12.01 19.92 3.09
CA PRO A 63 -12.05 19.78 1.63
C PRO A 63 -11.04 18.78 1.06
N TRP A 64 -9.92 18.53 1.76
CA TRP A 64 -8.89 17.60 1.32
C TRP A 64 -9.28 16.13 1.53
N ALA A 65 -10.31 15.84 2.32
CA ALA A 65 -10.84 14.50 2.50
C ALA A 65 -11.45 13.96 1.20
N ALA A 66 -12.05 14.84 0.38
CA ALA A 66 -12.71 14.47 -0.88
C ALA A 66 -11.75 14.29 -2.07
N LYS A 67 -10.46 14.65 -1.93
CA LYS A 67 -9.49 14.55 -3.03
C LYS A 67 -9.22 13.08 -3.41
N PRO A 68 -9.15 12.74 -4.71
CA PRO A 68 -9.00 11.36 -5.18
C PRO A 68 -7.53 10.90 -5.11
N TRP A 69 -6.96 10.89 -3.91
CA TRP A 69 -5.55 10.61 -3.67
C TRP A 69 -5.30 9.23 -3.07
N ARG A 70 -6.22 8.30 -3.28
CA ARG A 70 -6.03 6.87 -2.99
C ARG A 70 -6.19 6.09 -4.28
N PHE A 71 -5.12 5.42 -4.68
CA PHE A 71 -5.08 4.63 -5.91
C PHE A 71 -5.16 3.16 -5.58
N ARG A 72 -5.95 2.41 -6.33
CA ARG A 72 -5.95 0.94 -6.28
C ARG A 72 -6.28 0.37 -7.65
N LEU A 73 -5.89 -0.88 -7.85
CA LEU A 73 -6.35 -1.62 -9.02
C LEU A 73 -7.87 -1.75 -8.96
N ILE A 74 -8.55 -1.26 -9.98
CA ILE A 74 -9.92 -1.61 -10.30
C ILE A 74 -9.84 -2.83 -11.19
N ARG A 75 -10.21 -3.98 -10.64
CA ARG A 75 -10.48 -5.14 -11.49
C ARG A 75 -11.75 -4.83 -12.30
N PRO A 76 -11.86 -5.29 -13.56
CA PRO A 76 -13.18 -5.63 -14.07
C PRO A 76 -13.82 -6.70 -13.18
#